data_AF-A0A815Q1I6-F1
#
_entry.id   AF-A0A815Q1I6-F1
#
_cell.length_a   1.000
_cell.length_b   1.000
_cell.length_c   1.000
_cell.angle_alpha   90.00
_cell.angle_beta   90.00
_cell.angle_gamma   90.00
#
_symmetry.space_group_name_H-M   'P 1'
#
loop_
_entity.id
_entity.type
_entity.pdbx_description
1 polymer ?
#
loop_
_entity_poly.entity_id
_entity_poly.type
_entity_poly.pdbx_seq_one_letter_code
_entity_poly.pdbx_strand_id
1 'polypeptide(L)'
;MAIVSCCTAFSYSHWNAFINDEMKIVVGCKEHLQDSLTIEEDMRCIIFTNELVGFTDICESSAEFIEASTFSDYHAELYHLVREQFSSEAYSRVIDASAIFIETINQFLMSIKPLTFA
;
A
#
# COMPACT_ATOMS: atom_id res chain seq x y z
N MET A 1 -0.12 -6.70 3.00
CA MET A 1 1.14 -5.96 2.71
C MET A 1 2.35 -6.89 2.57
N ALA A 2 2.61 -7.81 3.50
CA ALA A 2 3.81 -8.68 3.45
C ALA A 2 4.01 -9.47 2.14
N ILE A 3 2.93 -9.98 1.54
CA ILE A 3 3.02 -10.76 0.28
C ILE A 3 3.59 -9.94 -0.88
N VAL A 4 3.31 -8.63 -0.94
CA VAL A 4 3.68 -7.76 -2.05
C VAL A 4 4.89 -6.85 -1.72
N SER A 5 5.47 -6.98 -0.51
CA SER A 5 6.57 -6.10 -0.07
C SER A 5 7.88 -6.33 -0.81
N CYS A 6 8.05 -7.46 -1.51
CA CYS A 6 9.23 -7.74 -2.34
C CYS A 6 9.28 -6.93 -3.65
N CYS A 7 8.15 -6.35 -4.06
CA CYS A 7 8.04 -5.56 -5.29
C CYS A 7 7.41 -4.18 -5.07
N THR A 8 7.09 -3.82 -3.82
CA THR A 8 6.34 -2.62 -3.49
C THR A 8 6.98 -1.88 -2.33
N ALA A 9 7.20 -0.58 -2.51
CA ALA A 9 7.49 0.35 -1.44
C ALA A 9 6.19 0.97 -0.93
N PHE A 10 6.07 1.05 0.39
CA PHE A 10 4.92 1.64 1.08
C PHE A 10 5.36 2.83 1.94
N SER A 11 4.51 3.86 2.02
CA SER A 11 4.68 5.00 2.91
C SER A 11 3.37 5.32 3.63
N TYR A 12 3.48 5.89 4.82
CA TYR A 12 2.32 6.45 5.51
C TYR A 12 1.98 7.80 4.89
N SER A 13 0.74 7.95 4.42
CA SER A 13 0.32 9.17 3.74
C SER A 13 0.07 10.32 4.71
N HIS A 14 0.41 11.56 4.32
CA HIS A 14 0.05 12.74 5.11
C HIS A 14 -1.47 12.96 5.12
N TRP A 15 -2.18 12.42 4.11
CA TRP A 15 -3.63 12.53 3.97
C TRP A 15 -4.41 11.93 5.13
N ASN A 16 -3.81 11.01 5.89
CA ASN A 16 -4.43 10.45 7.09
C ASN A 16 -4.76 11.51 8.16
N ALA A 17 -4.09 12.67 8.15
CA ALA A 17 -4.42 13.77 9.06
C ALA A 17 -5.76 14.46 8.74
N PHE A 18 -6.31 14.26 7.54
CA PHE A 18 -7.53 14.88 7.05
C PHE A 18 -8.73 13.92 7.02
N ILE A 19 -8.50 12.65 7.35
CA ILE A 19 -9.52 11.61 7.37
C ILE A 19 -10.19 11.61 8.75
N ASN A 20 -11.51 11.80 8.76
CA ASN A 20 -12.32 11.78 9.99
C ASN A 20 -12.96 10.39 10.27
N ASP A 21 -12.49 9.35 9.58
CA ASP A 21 -12.98 7.97 9.72
C ASP A 21 -11.84 7.04 10.17
N GLU A 22 -11.93 6.53 11.39
CA GLU A 22 -10.94 5.62 11.99
C GLU A 22 -10.82 4.29 11.25
N MET A 23 -11.80 3.94 10.41
CA MET A 23 -11.82 2.72 9.61
C MET A 23 -11.16 2.90 8.23
N LYS A 24 -10.61 4.07 7.95
CA LYS A 24 -9.92 4.39 6.70
C LYS A 24 -8.45 4.72 6.96
N ILE A 25 -7.57 4.20 6.11
CA ILE A 25 -6.16 4.58 6.09
C ILE A 25 -5.70 4.77 4.65
N VAL A 26 -4.96 5.84 4.39
CA VAL A 26 -4.31 6.11 3.10
C VAL A 26 -2.83 5.76 3.20
N VAL A 27 -2.35 5.02 2.21
CA VAL A 27 -0.98 4.53 2.15
C VAL A 27 -0.43 4.89 0.78
N GLY A 28 0.76 5.51 0.76
CA GLY A 28 1.50 5.71 -0.47
C GLY A 28 2.10 4.39 -0.93
N CYS A 29 2.05 4.14 -2.24
CA CYS A 29 2.44 2.89 -2.84
C CYS A 29 3.16 3.13 -4.17
N LYS A 30 4.30 2.47 -4.35
CA LYS A 30 5.04 2.48 -5.61
C LYS A 30 5.71 1.14 -5.86
N GLU A 31 5.75 0.74 -7.11
CA GLU A 31 6.53 -0.40 -7.55
C GLU A 31 8.03 -0.16 -7.30
N HIS A 32 8.67 -1.09 -6.59
CA HIS A 32 10.05 -0.98 -6.13
C HIS A 32 10.87 -2.17 -6.63
N LEU A 33 11.39 -2.04 -7.84
CA LEU A 33 12.22 -3.07 -8.49
C LEU A 33 13.72 -2.76 -8.48
N GLN A 34 14.11 -1.58 -8.06
CA GLN A 34 15.53 -1.18 -8.05
C GLN A 34 15.89 -0.74 -6.65
N ASP A 35 17.14 -0.99 -6.25
CA ASP A 35 17.68 -0.55 -4.94
C ASP A 35 17.90 0.97 -4.86
N SER A 36 17.27 1.74 -5.75
CA SER A 36 17.32 3.20 -5.76
C SER A 36 16.31 3.78 -4.77
N LEU A 37 16.66 4.95 -4.23
CA LEU A 37 15.74 5.66 -3.33
C LEU A 37 14.44 5.99 -4.06
N THR A 38 13.33 5.67 -3.41
CA THR A 38 12.00 5.97 -3.95
C THR A 38 11.67 7.42 -3.66
N ILE A 39 11.41 8.20 -4.71
CA ILE A 39 10.94 9.59 -4.59
C ILE A 39 9.45 9.56 -4.24
N GLU A 40 9.05 10.26 -3.17
CA GLU A 40 7.66 10.31 -2.69
C GLU A 40 6.68 10.88 -3.73
N GLU A 41 7.14 11.80 -4.58
CA GLU A 41 6.34 12.44 -5.65
C GLU A 41 5.79 11.44 -6.69
N ASP A 42 6.44 10.28 -6.83
CA ASP A 42 6.02 9.22 -7.76
C ASP A 42 5.07 8.19 -7.12
N MET A 43 4.80 8.31 -5.81
CA MET A 43 3.94 7.36 -5.11
C MET A 43 2.47 7.64 -5.43
N ARG A 44 1.74 6.58 -5.76
CA ARG A 44 0.28 6.62 -5.88
C ARG A 44 -0.33 6.36 -4.49
N CYS A 45 -1.41 7.03 -4.16
CA CYS A 45 -2.12 6.75 -2.91
C CYS A 45 -3.11 5.60 -3.10
N ILE A 46 -3.19 4.74 -2.08
CA ILE A 46 -4.17 3.67 -1.95
C ILE A 46 -4.97 3.94 -0.69
N ILE A 47 -6.29 3.86 -0.75
CA ILE A 47 -7.12 3.80 0.46
C ILE A 47 -7.35 2.35 0.85
N PHE A 48 -7.34 2.09 2.16
CA PHE A 48 -7.86 0.89 2.76
C PHE A 48 -9.07 1.26 3.59
N THR A 49 -10.15 0.50 3.44
CA THR A 49 -11.30 0.48 4.34
C THR A 49 -11.41 -0.91 4.98
N ASN A 50 -12.42 -1.11 5.82
CA ASN A 50 -12.71 -2.45 6.38
C ASN A 50 -13.08 -3.50 5.31
N GLU A 51 -13.57 -3.06 4.15
CA GLU A 51 -14.14 -3.96 3.15
C GLU A 51 -13.32 -3.99 1.85
N LEU A 52 -12.69 -2.87 1.50
CA LEU A 52 -12.13 -2.66 0.18
C LEU A 52 -10.79 -1.94 0.25
N VAL A 53 -9.98 -2.19 -0.76
CA VAL A 53 -8.76 -1.45 -1.05
C VAL A 53 -8.80 -0.98 -2.49
N GLY A 54 -8.37 0.26 -2.74
CA GLY A 54 -8.40 0.84 -4.08
C GLY A 54 -7.43 2.00 -4.25
N PHE A 55 -6.97 2.20 -5.48
CA PHE A 55 -6.20 3.38 -5.84
C PHE A 55 -7.08 4.63 -5.82
N THR A 56 -6.47 5.76 -5.47
CA THR A 56 -7.12 7.06 -5.47
C THR A 56 -6.52 7.96 -6.55
N ASP A 57 -7.29 8.94 -7.01
CA ASP A 57 -6.81 9.97 -7.93
C ASP A 57 -5.87 11.00 -7.26
N ILE A 58 -5.75 10.96 -5.93
CA ILE A 58 -4.83 11.79 -5.17
C ILE A 58 -3.44 11.15 -5.04
N CYS A 59 -2.43 12.01 -4.91
CA CYS A 59 -1.06 11.67 -4.57
C CYS A 59 -0.57 12.57 -3.43
N GLU A 60 0.61 12.33 -2.87
CA GLU A 60 1.16 13.14 -1.77
C GLU A 60 1.36 14.62 -2.17
N SER A 61 1.55 14.92 -3.46
CA SER A 61 1.71 16.30 -3.97
C SER A 61 0.40 16.98 -4.39
N SER A 62 -0.75 16.31 -4.21
CA SER A 62 -2.05 16.90 -4.53
C SER A 62 -2.37 18.08 -3.61
N ALA A 63 -3.02 19.12 -4.15
CA ALA A 63 -3.29 20.36 -3.40
C ALA A 63 -4.41 20.19 -2.35
N GLU A 64 -5.34 19.28 -2.59
CA GLU A 64 -6.51 19.06 -1.75
C GLU A 64 -6.78 17.56 -1.58
N PHE A 65 -7.28 17.20 -0.40
CA PHE A 65 -7.75 15.85 -0.14
C PHE A 65 -9.11 15.65 -0.80
N ILE A 66 -9.19 14.68 -1.71
CA ILE A 66 -10.46 14.25 -2.29
C ILE A 66 -10.73 12.87 -1.69
N GLU A 67 -11.71 12.79 -0.77
CA GLU A 67 -12.05 11.58 0.01
C GLU A 67 -12.62 10.41 -0.83
N ALA A 68 -12.43 10.47 -2.15
CA ALA A 68 -12.78 9.42 -3.10
C ALA A 68 -14.28 9.08 -3.07
N SER A 69 -15.05 9.88 -3.83
CA SER A 69 -16.25 9.39 -4.50
C SER A 69 -15.94 8.72 -5.85
N THR A 70 -14.65 8.59 -6.20
CA THR A 70 -14.17 8.15 -7.52
C THR A 70 -12.97 7.23 -7.30
N PHE A 71 -13.24 5.99 -6.94
CA PHE A 71 -12.21 4.95 -6.96
C PHE A 71 -12.25 4.29 -8.33
N SER A 72 -11.12 4.21 -9.03
CA SER A 72 -11.12 3.61 -10.37
C SER A 72 -11.31 2.09 -10.29
N ASP A 73 -10.69 1.44 -9.30
CA ASP A 73 -10.62 -0.02 -9.19
C ASP A 73 -10.59 -0.44 -7.71
N TYR A 74 -11.49 -1.37 -7.32
CA TYR A 74 -11.56 -1.92 -5.97
C TYR A 74 -11.30 -3.41 -5.96
N HIS A 75 -10.60 -3.86 -4.91
CA HIS A 75 -10.52 -5.27 -4.57
C HIS A 75 -10.78 -5.47 -3.08
N ALA A 76 -11.19 -6.67 -2.71
CA ALA A 76 -11.25 -7.09 -1.31
C ALA A 76 -9.85 -7.21 -0.67
N GLU A 77 -8.81 -7.40 -1.49
CA GLU A 77 -7.44 -7.62 -1.01
C GLU A 77 -6.40 -6.87 -1.83
N LEU A 78 -5.38 -6.34 -1.13
CA LEU A 78 -4.27 -5.59 -1.72
C LEU A 78 -3.49 -6.40 -2.76
N TYR A 79 -3.39 -7.72 -2.58
CA TYR A 79 -2.69 -8.59 -3.51
C TYR A 79 -3.27 -8.49 -4.93
N HIS A 80 -4.61 -8.52 -5.04
CA HIS A 80 -5.29 -8.43 -6.33
C HIS A 80 -5.14 -7.05 -6.96
N LEU A 81 -5.28 -6.00 -6.15
CA LEU A 81 -5.06 -4.62 -6.60
C LEU A 81 -3.64 -4.42 -7.17
N VAL A 82 -2.62 -4.87 -6.45
CA VAL A 82 -1.23 -4.77 -6.90
C VAL A 82 -1.00 -5.62 -8.15
N ARG A 83 -1.53 -6.85 -8.19
CA ARG A 83 -1.37 -7.76 -9.33
C ARG A 83 -1.91 -7.18 -10.64
N GLU A 84 -3.00 -6.44 -10.60
CA GLU A 84 -3.61 -5.86 -11.81
C GLU A 84 -2.92 -4.58 -12.25
N GLN A 85 -2.29 -3.86 -11.33
CA GLN A 85 -1.80 -2.50 -11.54
C GLN A 85 -0.28 -2.40 -11.70
N PHE A 86 0.46 -3.45 -11.36
CA PHE A 86 1.92 -3.48 -11.39
C PHE A 86 2.44 -4.26 -12.60
N SER A 87 3.72 -4.05 -12.92
CA SER A 87 4.38 -4.71 -14.04
C SER A 87 4.47 -6.24 -13.86
N SER A 88 4.65 -6.95 -14.96
CA SER A 88 4.91 -8.40 -14.93
C SER A 88 6.20 -8.74 -14.18
N GLU A 89 7.19 -7.84 -14.20
CA GLU A 89 8.45 -7.97 -13.44
C GLU A 89 8.23 -7.85 -11.93
N ALA A 90 7.36 -6.94 -11.50
CA ALA A 90 6.94 -6.88 -10.10
C ALA A 90 6.21 -8.14 -9.67
N TYR A 91 5.35 -8.68 -10.53
CA TYR A 91 4.63 -9.91 -10.23
C TYR A 91 5.55 -11.13 -10.16
N SER A 92 6.56 -11.22 -11.03
CA SER A 92 7.54 -12.31 -10.96
C SER A 92 8.29 -12.30 -9.62
N ARG A 93 8.62 -11.13 -9.07
CA ARG A 93 9.21 -11.04 -7.72
C ARG A 93 8.32 -11.60 -6.63
N VAL A 94 7.00 -11.42 -6.72
CA VAL A 94 6.05 -11.98 -5.74
C VAL A 94 5.98 -13.49 -5.86
N ILE A 95 6.01 -14.03 -7.07
CA ILE A 95 6.01 -15.48 -7.32
C ILE A 95 7.33 -16.13 -6.85
N ASP A 96 8.46 -15.46 -7.13
CA ASP A 96 9.79 -15.96 -6.82
C ASP A 96 10.21 -15.68 -5.36
N ALA A 97 9.39 -14.93 -4.62
CA ALA A 97 9.66 -14.61 -3.22
C ALA A 97 9.71 -15.88 -2.37
N SER A 98 10.78 -16.03 -1.59
CA SER A 98 10.89 -17.11 -0.63
C SER A 98 9.80 -17.00 0.44
N ALA A 99 9.19 -18.14 0.81
CA ALA A 99 8.25 -18.19 1.92
C ALA A 99 8.88 -17.65 3.24
N ILE A 100 10.19 -17.83 3.42
CA ILE A 100 10.92 -17.31 4.59
C ILE A 100 10.94 -15.78 4.58
N PHE A 101 11.07 -15.15 3.41
CA PHE A 101 11.01 -13.69 3.30
C PHE A 101 9.64 -13.17 3.73
N ILE A 102 8.57 -13.76 3.19
CA ILE A 102 7.19 -13.36 3.50
C ILE A 102 6.91 -13.54 5.01
N GLU A 103 7.32 -14.68 5.57
CA GLU A 103 7.17 -14.96 7.00
C GLU A 103 7.95 -13.94 7.85
N THR A 104 9.18 -13.63 7.47
CA THR A 104 10.02 -12.64 8.18
C THR A 104 9.37 -11.27 8.18
N ILE A 105 8.87 -10.80 7.03
CA ILE A 105 8.17 -9.52 6.93
C ILE A 105 6.89 -9.53 7.75
N ASN A 106 6.12 -10.62 7.71
CA ASN A 106 4.90 -10.73 8.49
C ASN A 106 5.19 -10.65 10.00
N GLN A 107 6.19 -11.39 10.49
CA GLN A 107 6.64 -11.32 11.88
C GLN A 107 7.13 -9.92 12.26
N PHE A 108 7.88 -9.27 11.37
CA PHE A 108 8.33 -7.89 11.57
C PHE A 108 7.15 -6.93 11.71
N LEU A 109 6.18 -6.98 10.79
CA LEU A 109 4.97 -6.15 10.84
C LEU A 109 4.14 -6.40 12.10
N MET A 110 4.04 -7.66 12.55
CA MET A 110 3.36 -8.01 13.80
C MET A 110 4.11 -7.50 15.03
N SER A 111 5.45 -7.45 14.99
CA SER A 111 6.29 -6.95 16.09
C SER A 111 6.23 -5.44 16.28
N ILE A 112 5.98 -4.68 15.20
CA ILE A 112 5.83 -3.21 15.24
C ILE A 112 4.40 -2.77 15.55
N LYS A 113 3.46 -3.71 15.67
CA LYS A 113 2.07 -3.39 16.01
C LYS A 113 2.08 -2.65 17.36
N PRO A 114 1.48 -1.45 17.46
CA PRO A 114 1.39 -0.75 18.74
C PRO A 114 0.77 -1.70 19.77
N LEU A 115 1.35 -1.77 20.97
CA LEU A 115 0.76 -2.49 22.10
C LEU A 115 -0.62 -1.90 22.35
N THR A 116 -1.62 -2.54 21.77
CA THR A 116 -3.02 -2.22 21.98
C THR A 116 -3.39 -2.91 23.28
N PHE A 117 -3.24 -2.17 24.38
CA PHE A 117 -3.87 -2.57 25.64
C PHE A 117 -5.38 -2.52 25.40
N ALA A 118 -5.98 -3.71 25.34
CA ALA A 118 -7.43 -3.88 25.33
C ALA A 118 -8.03 -3.48 26.69
#